data_AF-A0A7V9AXH2-F1
#
_entry.id   AF-A0A7V9AXH2-F1
#
_cell.length_a   1.000
_cell.length_b   1.000
_cell.length_c   1.000
_cell.angle_alpha   90.00
_cell.angle_beta   90.00
_cell.angle_gamma   90.00
#
_symmetry.space_group_name_H-M   'P 1'
#
loop_
_entity.id
_entity.type
_entity.pdbx_description
1 polymer ?
#
loop_
_entity_poly.entity_id
_entity_poly.type
_entity_poly.pdbx_seq_one_letter_code
_entity_poly.pdbx_strand_id
1 'polypeptide(L)'
;MNLKHRRYLRALGAATLTAALALAAVPVAGAAGLEAMRDEAQAVADEVTGLEHSLADLEAERIRLDASVERTGRRLAVLESTRHDAQVAFDAASERYARRAVEAYKDGANERLALLLSAKSVSEMLTLAEATAAGADQDARALRRWQRARSSISSAEDAAEERKAQLLEAQSRVEEVTAEIGATLAGRRAALVELTDRIDDLEALARREAAQREAEVRRAEAAQTPEESAATPSGPGLQEVVPRGLDESGFIGTGVTFEGVASWYGPGFEGQTTASGDIFHADGLTAASLDLPLGTWLRVTRGDRSVTVLVNDRGPYIEDRILDLSQGAAEVLGFTGLAWISAEIVLPPE
;
A
#
# COMPACT_ATOMS: atom_id res chain seq x y z
N MET A 1 13.47 0.77 -22.10
CA MET A 1 12.29 1.34 -21.41
C MET A 1 11.50 0.18 -20.82
N ASN A 2 11.50 0.03 -19.49
CA ASN A 2 11.13 -1.21 -18.79
C ASN A 2 9.60 -1.35 -18.66
N LEU A 3 9.04 -2.58 -18.76
CA LEU A 3 7.58 -2.84 -18.77
C LEU A 3 6.85 -2.28 -17.54
N LYS A 4 7.55 -2.11 -16.41
CA LYS A 4 7.01 -1.51 -15.17
C LYS A 4 6.69 -0.02 -15.30
N HIS A 5 7.46 0.75 -16.07
CA HIS A 5 7.20 2.17 -16.34
C HIS A 5 5.89 2.41 -17.13
N ARG A 6 5.47 1.44 -17.95
CA ARG A 6 4.18 1.50 -18.66
C ARG A 6 2.95 1.30 -17.76
N ARG A 7 3.11 0.66 -16.59
CA ARG A 7 2.03 0.56 -15.59
C ARG A 7 1.89 1.86 -14.81
N TYR A 8 3.01 2.49 -14.43
CA TYR A 8 3.02 3.80 -13.77
C TYR A 8 2.45 4.93 -14.66
N LEU A 9 2.77 4.95 -15.96
CA LEU A 9 2.15 5.91 -16.90
C LEU A 9 0.65 5.64 -17.14
N ARG A 10 0.17 4.41 -16.93
CA ARG A 10 -1.27 4.12 -16.94
C ARG A 10 -1.97 4.59 -15.67
N ALA A 11 -1.30 4.56 -14.51
CA ALA A 11 -1.79 5.19 -13.29
C ALA A 11 -1.84 6.73 -13.44
N LEU A 12 -0.81 7.33 -14.06
CA LEU A 12 -0.77 8.76 -14.41
C LEU A 12 -1.88 9.16 -15.41
N GLY A 13 -2.25 8.27 -16.33
CA GLY A 13 -3.38 8.50 -17.25
C GLY A 13 -4.76 8.28 -16.62
N ALA A 14 -4.85 7.64 -15.45
CA ALA A 14 -6.09 7.44 -14.71
C ALA A 14 -6.33 8.50 -13.63
N ALA A 15 -5.26 9.09 -13.07
CA ALA A 15 -5.34 10.13 -12.04
C ALA A 15 -5.87 11.49 -12.54
N THR A 16 -5.87 11.74 -13.86
CA THR A 16 -6.44 12.97 -14.44
C THR A 16 -7.96 12.92 -14.67
N LEU A 17 -8.68 11.93 -14.14
CA LEU A 17 -10.14 12.06 -13.99
C LEU A 17 -10.47 12.71 -12.65
N THR A 18 -10.37 14.03 -12.63
CA THR A 18 -11.23 14.87 -11.79
C THR A 18 -12.67 14.69 -12.29
N ALA A 19 -13.25 13.52 -12.01
CA ALA A 19 -14.69 13.33 -12.08
C ALA A 19 -15.25 13.95 -10.80
N ALA A 20 -15.39 15.27 -10.81
CA ALA A 20 -16.37 15.93 -9.99
C ALA A 20 -17.73 15.37 -10.45
N LEU A 21 -18.17 14.26 -9.84
CA LEU A 21 -19.55 13.85 -9.95
C LEU A 21 -20.34 14.90 -9.18
N ALA A 22 -20.91 15.85 -9.91
CA ALA A 22 -22.09 16.54 -9.44
C ALA A 22 -23.09 15.43 -9.10
N LEU A 23 -23.46 15.30 -7.81
CA LEU A 23 -24.60 14.48 -7.39
C LEU A 23 -25.79 14.93 -8.23
N ALA A 24 -26.07 14.20 -9.31
CA ALA A 24 -27.28 14.38 -10.06
C ALA A 24 -28.40 14.00 -9.09
N ALA A 25 -29.34 14.91 -8.89
CA ALA A 25 -30.53 14.65 -8.10
C ALA A 25 -31.34 13.54 -8.78
N VAL A 26 -31.00 12.28 -8.50
CA VAL A 26 -31.81 11.13 -8.91
C VAL A 26 -33.13 11.27 -8.16
N PRO A 27 -34.28 11.32 -8.86
CA PRO A 27 -35.57 11.43 -8.22
C PRO A 27 -35.90 10.07 -7.60
N VAL A 28 -35.67 9.92 -6.29
CA VAL A 28 -35.91 8.65 -5.60
C VAL A 28 -37.37 8.59 -5.17
N ALA A 29 -38.18 7.91 -5.99
CA ALA A 29 -39.47 7.39 -5.57
C ALA A 29 -39.51 5.89 -5.90
N GLY A 30 -39.05 5.04 -4.98
CA GLY A 30 -39.21 3.58 -5.03
C GLY A 30 -37.92 2.74 -4.95
N ALA A 31 -38.09 1.42 -4.81
CA ALA A 31 -37.02 0.43 -4.61
C ALA A 31 -35.90 0.47 -5.67
N ALA A 32 -36.24 0.78 -6.93
CA ALA A 32 -35.27 0.90 -8.02
C ALA A 32 -34.28 2.07 -7.83
N GLY A 33 -34.66 3.13 -7.12
CA GLY A 33 -33.77 4.25 -6.80
C GLY A 33 -32.77 3.91 -5.69
N LEU A 34 -33.17 3.06 -4.74
CA LEU A 34 -32.31 2.60 -3.65
C LEU A 34 -31.22 1.64 -4.17
N GLU A 35 -31.62 0.68 -5.01
CA GLU A 35 -30.69 -0.28 -5.63
C GLU A 35 -29.63 0.43 -6.48
N ALA A 36 -30.04 1.40 -7.31
CA ALA A 36 -29.10 2.21 -8.08
C ALA A 36 -28.10 3.00 -7.20
N MET A 37 -28.54 3.47 -6.02
CA MET A 37 -27.67 4.21 -5.10
C MET A 37 -26.70 3.28 -4.37
N ARG A 38 -27.12 2.05 -4.06
CA ARG A 38 -26.23 0.98 -3.52
C ARG A 38 -25.18 0.57 -4.55
N ASP A 39 -25.57 0.45 -5.83
CA ASP A 39 -24.62 0.19 -6.92
C ASP A 39 -23.58 1.31 -7.06
N GLU A 40 -24.01 2.57 -6.94
CA GLU A 40 -23.12 3.73 -6.93
C GLU A 40 -22.17 3.71 -5.72
N ALA A 41 -22.68 3.42 -4.51
CA ALA A 41 -21.87 3.28 -3.31
C ALA A 41 -20.83 2.16 -3.44
N GLN A 42 -21.22 1.00 -4.00
CA GLN A 42 -20.27 -0.09 -4.27
C GLN A 42 -19.20 0.32 -5.28
N ALA A 43 -19.56 1.05 -6.35
CA ALA A 43 -18.59 1.54 -7.32
C ALA A 43 -17.57 2.51 -6.67
N VAL A 44 -18.02 3.42 -5.80
CA VAL A 44 -17.14 4.31 -5.04
C VAL A 44 -16.25 3.52 -4.07
N ALA A 45 -16.78 2.49 -3.40
CA ALA A 45 -16.02 1.61 -2.51
C ALA A 45 -14.90 0.84 -3.25
N ASP A 46 -15.18 0.38 -4.48
CA ASP A 46 -14.18 -0.24 -5.36
C ASP A 46 -13.08 0.75 -5.77
N GLU A 47 -13.45 2.00 -6.09
CA GLU A 47 -12.48 3.08 -6.37
C GLU A 47 -11.58 3.39 -5.17
N VAL A 48 -12.17 3.53 -3.98
CA VAL A 48 -11.44 3.73 -2.70
C VAL A 48 -10.43 2.61 -2.50
N THR A 49 -10.87 1.36 -2.66
CA THR A 49 -10.00 0.19 -2.56
C THR A 49 -8.84 0.27 -3.55
N GLY A 50 -9.10 0.61 -4.81
CA GLY A 50 -8.06 0.74 -5.85
C GLY A 50 -7.03 1.84 -5.55
N LEU A 51 -7.48 2.97 -4.99
CA LEU A 51 -6.60 4.07 -4.58
C LEU A 51 -5.74 3.69 -3.36
N GLU A 52 -6.30 2.99 -2.37
CA GLU A 52 -5.55 2.48 -1.22
C GLU A 52 -4.43 1.52 -1.64
N HIS A 53 -4.70 0.60 -2.57
CA HIS A 53 -3.68 -0.28 -3.14
C HIS A 53 -2.59 0.50 -3.88
N SER A 54 -2.98 1.53 -4.64
CA SER A 54 -2.03 2.37 -5.37
C SER A 54 -1.10 3.14 -4.44
N LEU A 55 -1.60 3.64 -3.30
CA LEU A 55 -0.79 4.27 -2.26
C LEU A 55 0.19 3.28 -1.63
N ALA A 56 -0.25 2.05 -1.34
CA ALA A 56 0.63 1.01 -0.80
C ALA A 56 1.77 0.66 -1.77
N ASP A 57 1.47 0.57 -3.08
CA ASP A 57 2.48 0.35 -4.12
C ASP A 57 3.49 1.50 -4.21
N LEU A 58 3.03 2.76 -4.10
CA LEU A 58 3.89 3.94 -4.10
C LEU A 58 4.77 4.01 -2.86
N GLU A 59 4.25 3.65 -1.69
CA GLU A 59 5.04 3.58 -0.46
C GLU A 59 6.15 2.52 -0.57
N ALA A 60 5.83 1.35 -1.13
CA ALA A 60 6.84 0.33 -1.42
C ALA A 60 7.91 0.83 -2.41
N GLU A 61 7.54 1.65 -3.41
CA GLU A 61 8.49 2.25 -4.34
C GLU A 61 9.35 3.33 -3.68
N ARG A 62 8.78 4.18 -2.81
CA ARG A 62 9.53 5.17 -2.01
C ARG A 62 10.63 4.49 -1.21
N ILE A 63 10.30 3.41 -0.49
CA ILE A 63 11.27 2.62 0.29
C ILE A 63 12.41 2.08 -0.59
N ARG A 64 12.11 1.61 -1.81
CA ARG A 64 13.15 1.13 -2.76
C ARG A 64 14.04 2.27 -3.27
N LEU A 65 13.46 3.44 -3.52
CA LEU A 65 14.20 4.63 -3.94
C LEU A 65 15.12 5.11 -2.81
N ASP A 66 14.63 5.19 -1.58
CA ASP A 66 15.40 5.56 -0.39
C ASP A 66 16.65 4.66 -0.25
N ALA A 67 16.46 3.34 -0.31
CA ALA A 67 17.55 2.38 -0.26
C ALA A 67 18.55 2.54 -1.41
N SER A 68 18.08 2.96 -2.59
CA SER A 68 18.93 3.20 -3.76
C SER A 68 19.73 4.50 -3.64
N VAL A 69 19.13 5.56 -3.10
CA VAL A 69 19.80 6.82 -2.79
C VAL A 69 20.88 6.60 -1.74
N GLU A 70 20.57 5.87 -0.67
CA GLU A 70 21.54 5.56 0.38
C GLU A 70 22.73 4.76 -0.15
N ARG A 71 22.47 3.71 -0.95
CA ARG A 71 23.52 2.90 -1.57
C ARG A 71 24.41 3.74 -2.49
N THR A 72 23.82 4.65 -3.26
CA THR A 72 24.56 5.57 -4.14
C THR A 72 25.39 6.55 -3.32
N GLY A 73 24.84 7.08 -2.23
CA GLY A 73 25.55 7.96 -1.29
C GLY A 73 26.76 7.28 -0.65
N ARG A 74 26.63 6.02 -0.20
CA ARG A 74 27.77 5.25 0.32
C ARG A 74 28.85 5.03 -0.75
N ARG A 75 28.46 4.75 -1.99
CA ARG A 75 29.40 4.62 -3.11
C ARG A 75 30.14 5.93 -3.38
N LEU A 76 29.45 7.07 -3.35
CA LEU A 76 30.06 8.39 -3.52
C LEU A 76 31.11 8.65 -2.44
N ALA A 77 30.80 8.37 -1.16
CA ALA A 77 31.76 8.51 -0.07
C ALA A 77 33.02 7.64 -0.24
N VAL A 78 32.87 6.41 -0.75
CA VAL A 78 34.01 5.54 -1.09
C VAL A 78 34.84 6.14 -2.23
N LEU A 79 34.20 6.67 -3.27
CA LEU A 79 34.88 7.31 -4.40
C LEU A 79 35.64 8.57 -3.96
N GLU A 80 35.03 9.42 -3.13
CA GLU A 80 35.67 10.62 -2.58
C GLU A 80 36.93 10.28 -1.78
N SER A 81 36.84 9.27 -0.91
CA SER A 81 37.99 8.75 -0.16
C SER A 81 39.08 8.23 -1.09
N THR A 82 38.70 7.43 -2.09
CA THR A 82 39.64 6.88 -3.09
C THR A 82 40.30 7.98 -3.93
N ARG A 83 39.57 9.04 -4.26
CA ARG A 83 40.11 10.22 -4.95
C ARG A 83 41.16 10.92 -4.10
N HIS A 84 40.89 11.09 -2.80
CA HIS A 84 41.85 11.67 -1.86
C HIS A 84 43.14 10.85 -1.79
N ASP A 85 43.03 9.53 -1.62
CA ASP A 85 44.19 8.63 -1.60
C ASP A 85 44.98 8.67 -2.91
N ALA A 86 44.28 8.64 -4.05
CA ALA A 86 44.90 8.75 -5.37
C ALA A 86 45.62 10.09 -5.57
N GLN A 87 45.08 11.18 -5.02
CA GLN A 87 45.70 12.51 -5.05
C GLN A 87 46.98 12.54 -4.23
N VAL A 88 46.94 12.04 -2.98
CA VAL A 88 48.13 11.92 -2.12
C VAL A 88 49.22 11.08 -2.80
N ALA A 89 48.85 9.96 -3.42
CA ALA A 89 49.79 9.10 -4.14
C ALA A 89 50.38 9.77 -5.39
N PHE A 90 49.57 10.55 -6.11
CA PHE A 90 50.01 11.35 -7.25
C PHE A 90 51.02 12.43 -6.84
N ASP A 91 50.75 13.15 -5.76
CA ASP A 91 51.63 14.21 -5.25
C ASP A 91 52.96 13.64 -4.78
N ALA A 92 52.94 12.52 -4.05
CA ALA A 92 54.16 11.81 -3.65
C ALA A 92 54.96 11.29 -4.86
N ALA A 93 54.30 10.80 -5.90
CA ALA A 93 54.97 10.40 -7.15
C ALA A 93 55.57 11.60 -7.90
N SER A 94 54.86 12.73 -7.89
CA SER A 94 55.31 13.97 -8.52
C SER A 94 56.56 14.52 -7.83
N GLU A 95 56.58 14.51 -6.50
CA GLU A 95 57.73 14.97 -5.71
C GLU A 95 58.96 14.09 -5.92
N ARG A 96 58.79 12.75 -5.98
CA ARG A 96 59.90 11.82 -6.30
C ARG A 96 60.46 12.06 -7.70
N TYR A 97 59.58 12.20 -8.69
CA TYR A 97 59.98 12.50 -10.06
C TYR A 97 60.72 13.84 -10.15
N ALA A 98 60.20 14.89 -9.50
CA ALA A 98 60.80 16.21 -9.46
C ALA A 98 62.18 16.20 -8.78
N ARG A 99 62.31 15.54 -7.61
CA ARG A 99 63.62 15.38 -6.94
C ARG A 99 64.64 14.70 -7.85
N ARG A 100 64.28 13.58 -8.46
CA ARG A 100 65.17 12.84 -9.37
C ARG A 100 65.54 13.66 -10.61
N ALA A 101 64.61 14.46 -11.14
CA ALA A 101 64.88 15.36 -12.25
C ALA A 101 65.82 16.52 -11.86
N VAL A 102 65.69 17.04 -10.64
CA VAL A 102 66.59 18.07 -10.11
C VAL A 102 67.98 17.52 -9.84
N GLU A 103 68.10 16.33 -9.23
CA GLU A 103 69.38 15.61 -9.06
C GLU A 103 70.04 15.35 -10.43
N ALA A 104 69.26 14.85 -11.38
CA ALA A 104 69.70 14.64 -12.76
C ALA A 104 70.31 15.89 -13.42
N TYR A 105 69.73 17.05 -13.13
CA TYR A 105 70.19 18.33 -13.65
C TYR A 105 71.42 18.85 -12.91
N LYS A 106 71.45 18.72 -11.57
CA LYS A 106 72.55 19.18 -10.72
C LYS A 106 73.84 18.41 -10.93
N ASP A 107 73.75 17.08 -11.02
CA ASP A 107 74.92 16.21 -11.22
C ASP A 107 75.56 16.40 -12.61
N GLY A 108 74.76 16.90 -13.57
CA GLY A 108 75.18 17.14 -14.94
C GLY A 108 75.56 15.87 -15.71
N ALA A 109 75.90 16.03 -16.99
CA ALA A 109 76.33 14.90 -17.82
C ALA A 109 77.65 14.28 -17.34
N ASN A 110 78.51 15.08 -16.71
CA ASN A 110 79.87 14.69 -16.33
C ASN A 110 79.93 13.76 -15.12
N GLU A 111 79.14 13.97 -14.06
CA GLU A 111 79.15 13.06 -12.90
C GLU A 111 78.50 11.72 -13.23
N ARG A 112 77.48 11.71 -14.08
CA ARG A 112 76.87 10.47 -14.60
C ARG A 112 77.85 9.68 -15.46
N LEU A 113 78.62 10.36 -16.32
CA LEU A 113 79.71 9.74 -17.05
C LEU A 113 80.79 9.22 -16.09
N ALA A 114 81.16 9.98 -15.05
CA ALA A 114 82.13 9.55 -14.06
C ALA A 114 81.66 8.30 -13.30
N LEU A 115 80.38 8.22 -12.91
CA LEU A 115 79.77 7.04 -12.29
C LEU A 115 79.84 5.82 -13.22
N LEU A 116 79.44 5.97 -14.48
CA LEU A 116 79.51 4.90 -15.48
C LEU A 116 80.96 4.46 -15.75
N LEU A 117 81.89 5.41 -15.85
CA LEU A 117 83.31 5.17 -16.07
C LEU A 117 84.02 4.58 -14.84
N SER A 118 83.45 4.72 -13.64
CA SER A 118 83.95 4.11 -12.40
C SER A 118 83.71 2.60 -12.31
N ALA A 119 82.86 2.06 -13.18
CA ALA A 119 82.54 0.63 -13.22
C ALA A 119 83.79 -0.21 -13.51
N LYS A 120 83.95 -1.33 -12.79
CA LYS A 120 85.10 -2.24 -12.93
C LYS A 120 84.94 -3.23 -14.09
N SER A 121 83.75 -3.29 -14.67
CA SER A 121 83.45 -4.16 -15.81
C SER A 121 82.35 -3.58 -16.70
N VAL A 122 82.29 -4.02 -17.97
CA VAL A 122 81.21 -3.66 -18.90
C VAL A 122 79.85 -4.07 -18.35
N SER A 123 79.76 -5.22 -17.68
CA SER A 123 78.51 -5.67 -17.05
C SER A 123 78.05 -4.73 -15.93
N GLU A 124 78.97 -4.25 -15.09
CA GLU A 124 78.66 -3.31 -14.01
C GLU A 124 78.24 -1.94 -14.56
N MET A 125 78.90 -1.49 -15.64
CA MET A 125 78.53 -0.26 -16.35
C MET A 125 77.10 -0.33 -16.92
N LEU A 126 76.75 -1.45 -17.55
CA LEU A 126 75.40 -1.69 -18.07
C LEU A 126 74.35 -1.71 -16.94
N THR A 127 74.64 -2.39 -15.83
CA THR A 127 73.75 -2.42 -14.65
C THR A 127 73.48 -1.02 -14.08
N LEU A 128 74.51 -0.16 -13.99
CA LEU A 128 74.36 1.22 -13.50
C LEU A 128 73.56 2.09 -14.48
N ALA A 129 73.79 1.94 -15.79
CA ALA A 129 73.02 2.63 -16.82
C ALA A 129 71.54 2.22 -16.82
N GLU A 130 71.27 0.93 -16.69
CA GLU A 130 69.90 0.39 -16.60
C GLU A 130 69.19 0.84 -15.32
N ALA A 131 69.87 0.80 -14.17
CA ALA A 131 69.28 1.20 -12.89
C ALA A 131 68.85 2.68 -12.87
N THR A 132 69.67 3.56 -13.46
CA THR A 132 69.37 5.00 -13.53
C THR A 132 68.21 5.30 -14.49
N ALA A 133 68.18 4.67 -15.67
CA ALA A 133 67.08 4.80 -16.62
C ALA A 133 65.77 4.19 -16.09
N ALA A 134 65.84 3.03 -15.42
CA ALA A 134 64.69 2.33 -14.87
C ALA A 134 63.99 3.15 -13.78
N GLY A 135 64.73 3.86 -12.93
CA GLY A 135 64.16 4.71 -11.87
C GLY A 135 63.31 5.86 -12.39
N ALA A 136 63.80 6.61 -13.38
CA ALA A 136 63.06 7.73 -13.98
C ALA A 136 61.80 7.25 -14.74
N ASP A 137 61.92 6.13 -15.45
CA ASP A 137 60.80 5.54 -16.21
C ASP A 137 59.75 4.92 -15.27
N GLN A 138 60.16 4.36 -14.13
CA GLN A 138 59.24 3.90 -13.08
C GLN A 138 58.42 5.06 -12.49
N ASP A 139 59.05 6.18 -12.15
CA ASP A 139 58.37 7.36 -11.60
C ASP A 139 57.41 7.98 -12.64
N ALA A 140 57.82 8.10 -13.90
CA ALA A 140 56.97 8.58 -14.98
C ALA A 140 55.76 7.65 -15.24
N ARG A 141 55.96 6.32 -15.16
CA ARG A 141 54.86 5.33 -15.24
C ARG A 141 53.91 5.47 -14.06
N ALA A 142 54.41 5.68 -12.85
CA ALA A 142 53.58 5.89 -11.67
C ALA A 142 52.69 7.12 -11.82
N LEU A 143 53.24 8.25 -12.27
CA LEU A 143 52.48 9.47 -12.56
C LEU A 143 51.36 9.24 -13.57
N ARG A 144 51.66 8.61 -14.71
CA ARG A 144 50.66 8.29 -15.73
C ARG A 144 49.56 7.36 -15.21
N ARG A 145 49.91 6.39 -14.35
CA ARG A 145 48.90 5.51 -13.71
C ARG A 145 47.97 6.29 -12.80
N TRP A 146 48.50 7.13 -11.92
CA TRP A 146 47.70 7.91 -10.99
C TRP A 146 46.85 8.97 -11.69
N GLN A 147 47.35 9.59 -12.76
CA GLN A 147 46.56 10.50 -13.59
C GLN A 147 45.37 9.80 -14.26
N ARG A 148 45.57 8.58 -14.77
CA ARG A 148 44.48 7.76 -15.32
C ARG A 148 43.48 7.31 -14.25
N ALA A 149 43.97 6.91 -13.08
CA ALA A 149 43.12 6.54 -11.96
C ALA A 149 42.24 7.72 -11.52
N ARG A 150 42.83 8.91 -11.36
CA ARG A 150 42.10 10.11 -10.94
C ARG A 150 41.03 10.54 -11.94
N SER A 151 41.33 10.50 -13.24
CA SER A 151 40.33 10.77 -14.29
C SER A 151 39.20 9.74 -14.29
N SER A 152 39.52 8.45 -14.15
CA SER A 152 38.50 7.40 -14.02
C SER A 152 37.64 7.54 -12.76
N ILE A 153 38.22 7.95 -11.63
CA ILE A 153 37.48 8.18 -10.38
C ILE A 153 36.55 9.38 -10.55
N SER A 154 37.05 10.49 -11.09
CA SER A 154 36.23 11.69 -11.37
C SER A 154 35.01 11.34 -12.25
N SER A 155 35.21 10.62 -13.36
CA SER A 155 34.08 10.21 -14.21
C SER A 155 33.10 9.27 -13.49
N ALA A 156 33.57 8.47 -12.53
CA ALA A 156 32.72 7.60 -11.73
C ALA A 156 31.96 8.37 -10.64
N GLU A 157 32.54 9.43 -10.08
CA GLU A 157 31.89 10.38 -9.17
C GLU A 157 30.78 11.11 -9.93
N ASP A 158 31.08 11.72 -11.08
CA ASP A 158 30.09 12.44 -11.91
C ASP A 158 28.88 11.55 -12.23
N ALA A 159 29.12 10.31 -12.65
CA ALA A 159 28.05 9.35 -12.95
C ALA A 159 27.25 8.93 -11.71
N ALA A 160 27.89 8.86 -10.53
CA ALA A 160 27.21 8.55 -9.28
C ALA A 160 26.37 9.74 -8.78
N GLU A 161 26.86 10.97 -8.93
CA GLU A 161 26.13 12.19 -8.62
C GLU A 161 24.92 12.37 -9.53
N GLU A 162 25.09 12.19 -10.84
CA GLU A 162 23.98 12.21 -11.79
C GLU A 162 22.94 11.15 -11.44
N ARG A 163 23.38 9.93 -11.12
CA ARG A 163 22.47 8.87 -10.70
C ARG A 163 21.72 9.23 -9.42
N LYS A 164 22.39 9.84 -8.44
CA LYS A 164 21.77 10.30 -7.20
C LYS A 164 20.73 11.38 -7.48
N ALA A 165 21.03 12.35 -8.34
CA ALA A 165 20.10 13.40 -8.74
C ALA A 165 18.83 12.81 -9.39
N GLN A 166 18.98 11.87 -10.33
CA GLN A 166 17.85 11.16 -10.96
C GLN A 166 16.98 10.41 -9.95
N LEU A 167 17.59 9.81 -8.92
CA LEU A 167 16.87 9.10 -7.86
C LEU A 167 16.09 10.06 -6.96
N LEU A 168 16.68 11.19 -6.57
CA LEU A 168 16.01 12.23 -5.78
C LEU A 168 14.83 12.85 -6.55
N GLU A 169 15.00 13.09 -7.85
CA GLU A 169 13.90 13.55 -8.72
C GLU A 169 12.78 12.50 -8.82
N ALA A 170 13.12 11.21 -8.89
CA ALA A 170 12.14 10.13 -8.85
C ALA A 170 11.39 10.08 -7.50
N GLN A 171 12.05 10.31 -6.37
CA GLN A 171 11.40 10.40 -5.06
C GLN A 171 10.40 11.55 -5.02
N SER A 172 10.81 12.75 -5.45
CA SER A 172 9.93 13.92 -5.48
C SER A 172 8.68 13.68 -6.34
N ARG A 173 8.82 13.01 -7.50
CA ARG A 173 7.66 12.58 -8.31
C ARG A 173 6.74 11.60 -7.59
N VAL A 174 7.31 10.63 -6.88
CA VAL A 174 6.51 9.66 -6.09
C VAL A 174 5.75 10.38 -4.98
N GLU A 175 6.37 11.33 -4.29
CA GLU A 175 5.73 12.15 -3.26
C GLU A 175 4.58 13.00 -3.82
N GLU A 176 4.78 13.64 -4.97
CA GLU A 176 3.74 14.42 -5.66
C GLU A 176 2.52 13.56 -6.02
N VAL A 177 2.75 12.41 -6.67
CA VAL A 177 1.67 11.47 -7.04
C VAL A 177 0.98 10.90 -5.81
N THR A 178 1.74 10.61 -4.74
CA THR A 178 1.17 10.12 -3.47
C THR A 178 0.23 11.15 -2.86
N ALA A 179 0.60 12.44 -2.89
CA ALA A 179 -0.25 13.52 -2.40
C ALA A 179 -1.53 13.69 -3.23
N GLU A 180 -1.43 13.61 -4.57
CA GLU A 180 -2.58 13.69 -5.48
C GLU A 180 -3.57 12.53 -5.28
N ILE A 181 -3.06 11.29 -5.21
CA ILE A 181 -3.89 10.12 -4.93
C ILE A 181 -4.50 10.20 -3.52
N GLY A 182 -3.74 10.66 -2.53
CA GLY A 182 -4.23 10.85 -1.17
C GLY A 182 -5.39 11.85 -1.08
N ALA A 183 -5.30 12.97 -1.79
CA ALA A 183 -6.39 13.95 -1.88
C ALA A 183 -7.63 13.36 -2.58
N THR A 184 -7.43 12.60 -3.66
CA THR A 184 -8.52 11.93 -4.37
C THR A 184 -9.20 10.88 -3.49
N LEU A 185 -8.43 10.06 -2.77
CA LEU A 185 -8.93 9.07 -1.82
C LEU A 185 -9.77 9.71 -0.72
N ALA A 186 -9.31 10.84 -0.16
CA ALA A 186 -10.08 11.58 0.85
C ALA A 186 -11.44 12.05 0.30
N GLY A 187 -11.47 12.58 -0.93
CA GLY A 187 -12.70 12.97 -1.60
C GLY A 187 -13.64 11.80 -1.86
N ARG A 188 -13.11 10.65 -2.31
CA ARG A 188 -13.92 9.44 -2.56
C ARG A 188 -14.46 8.82 -1.29
N ARG A 189 -13.70 8.80 -0.19
CA ARG A 189 -14.19 8.39 1.12
C ARG A 189 -15.34 9.28 1.59
N ALA A 190 -15.19 10.60 1.51
CA ALA A 190 -16.26 11.54 1.86
C ALA A 190 -17.55 11.30 1.06
N ALA A 191 -17.43 11.06 -0.26
CA ALA A 191 -18.57 10.73 -1.10
C ALA A 191 -19.23 9.39 -0.72
N LEU A 192 -18.44 8.40 -0.32
CA LEU A 192 -18.94 7.12 0.15
C LEU A 192 -19.77 7.29 1.44
N VAL A 193 -19.34 8.15 2.37
CA VAL A 193 -20.11 8.49 3.57
C VAL A 193 -21.45 9.10 3.20
N GLU A 194 -21.44 10.13 2.34
CA GLU A 194 -22.66 10.83 1.94
C GLU A 194 -23.66 9.88 1.26
N LEU A 195 -23.17 8.96 0.43
CA LEU A 195 -23.99 7.92 -0.18
C LEU A 195 -24.55 6.95 0.86
N THR A 196 -23.74 6.54 1.83
CA THR A 196 -24.14 5.64 2.91
C THR A 196 -25.25 6.27 3.76
N ASP A 197 -25.04 7.48 4.25
CA ASP A 197 -26.02 8.24 5.04
C ASP A 197 -27.35 8.41 4.29
N ARG A 198 -27.26 8.70 2.98
CA ARG A 198 -28.45 8.87 2.14
C ARG A 198 -29.18 7.55 1.91
N ILE A 199 -28.47 6.43 1.80
CA ILE A 199 -29.08 5.09 1.71
C ILE A 199 -29.85 4.81 3.00
N ASP A 200 -29.23 5.04 4.16
CA ASP A 200 -29.83 4.83 5.47
C ASP A 200 -31.11 5.67 5.66
N ASP A 201 -31.08 6.95 5.28
CA ASP A 201 -32.24 7.84 5.35
C ASP A 201 -33.41 7.35 4.48
N LEU A 202 -33.12 6.89 3.26
CA LEU A 202 -34.13 6.37 2.35
C LEU A 202 -34.70 5.03 2.81
N GLU A 203 -33.86 4.16 3.37
CA GLU A 203 -34.32 2.92 4.00
C GLU A 203 -35.25 3.18 5.17
N ALA A 204 -34.88 4.12 6.05
CA ALA A 204 -35.70 4.51 7.18
C ALA A 204 -37.06 5.06 6.72
N LEU A 205 -37.09 5.85 5.64
CA LEU A 205 -38.33 6.33 5.03
C LEU A 205 -39.18 5.17 4.47
N ALA A 206 -38.56 4.27 3.71
CA ALA A 206 -39.25 3.11 3.13
C ALA A 206 -39.85 2.19 4.20
N ARG A 207 -39.12 1.94 5.30
CA ARG A 207 -39.61 1.17 6.45
C ARG A 207 -40.84 1.84 7.10
N ARG A 208 -40.84 3.18 7.24
CA ARG A 208 -41.99 3.93 7.78
C ARG A 208 -43.21 3.86 6.87
N GLU A 209 -43.03 4.02 5.56
CA GLU A 209 -44.13 3.91 4.59
C GLU A 209 -44.73 2.50 4.55
N ALA A 210 -43.90 1.45 4.60
CA ALA A 210 -44.37 0.07 4.66
C ALA A 210 -45.20 -0.18 5.93
N ALA A 211 -44.72 0.26 7.09
CA ALA A 211 -45.45 0.14 8.36
C ALA A 211 -46.79 0.88 8.35
N GLN A 212 -46.86 2.06 7.70
CA GLN A 212 -48.10 2.81 7.52
C GLN A 212 -49.10 2.03 6.63
N ARG A 213 -48.66 1.50 5.50
CA ARG A 213 -49.51 0.69 4.60
C ARG A 213 -50.04 -0.57 5.30
N GLU A 214 -49.20 -1.27 6.06
CA GLU A 214 -49.63 -2.42 6.86
C GLU A 214 -50.64 -2.04 7.95
N ALA A 215 -50.50 -0.86 8.57
CA ALA A 215 -51.47 -0.37 9.54
C ALA A 215 -52.80 0.02 8.86
N GLU A 216 -52.76 0.60 7.67
CA GLU A 216 -53.95 0.90 6.87
C GLU A 216 -54.68 -0.37 6.43
N VAL A 217 -53.96 -1.38 5.94
CA VAL A 217 -54.53 -2.69 5.59
C VAL A 217 -55.17 -3.34 6.82
N ARG A 218 -54.47 -3.38 7.97
CA ARG A 218 -55.04 -3.90 9.23
C ARG A 218 -56.29 -3.14 9.69
N ARG A 219 -56.32 -1.81 9.54
CA ARG A 219 -57.51 -0.99 9.85
C ARG A 219 -58.67 -1.28 8.89
N ALA A 220 -58.38 -1.44 7.60
CA ALA A 220 -59.38 -1.77 6.60
C ALA A 220 -59.97 -3.18 6.78
N GLU A 221 -59.13 -4.16 7.18
CA GLU A 221 -59.55 -5.51 7.55
C GLU A 221 -60.40 -5.50 8.83
N ALA A 222 -59.99 -4.76 9.87
CA ALA A 222 -60.77 -4.62 11.10
C ALA A 222 -62.14 -3.95 10.90
N ALA A 223 -62.28 -3.09 9.88
CA ALA A 223 -63.54 -2.44 9.53
C ALA A 223 -64.51 -3.33 8.72
N GLN A 224 -64.05 -4.47 8.21
CA GLN A 224 -64.88 -5.39 7.38
C GLN A 224 -65.44 -6.58 8.15
N THR A 225 -65.15 -6.73 9.45
CA THR A 225 -65.68 -7.82 10.28
C THR A 225 -66.97 -7.39 10.99
N PRO A 226 -68.14 -8.02 10.74
CA PRO A 226 -69.34 -7.80 11.55
C PRO A 226 -69.18 -8.42 12.94
N GLU A 227 -69.65 -7.71 13.97
CA GLU A 227 -69.77 -8.22 15.35
C GLU A 227 -70.62 -9.50 15.39
N GLU A 228 -70.03 -10.63 15.79
CA GLU A 228 -70.80 -11.75 16.34
C GLU A 228 -70.13 -12.34 17.60
N SER A 229 -70.76 -11.98 18.73
CA SER A 229 -71.02 -12.74 19.95
C SER A 229 -69.89 -13.41 20.77
N ALA A 230 -69.97 -13.12 22.06
CA ALA A 230 -69.16 -13.65 23.14
C ALA A 230 -69.39 -15.15 23.43
N ALA A 231 -68.30 -15.88 23.70
CA ALA A 231 -68.27 -17.04 24.60
C ALA A 231 -66.83 -17.30 25.11
N THR A 232 -66.68 -17.53 26.42
CA THR A 232 -65.43 -17.91 27.13
C THR A 232 -65.51 -19.41 27.50
N PRO A 233 -64.43 -20.04 28.02
CA PRO A 233 -63.27 -20.61 27.34
C PRO A 233 -63.24 -22.16 27.42
N SER A 234 -62.42 -22.84 26.61
CA SER A 234 -62.05 -24.25 26.87
C SER A 234 -60.70 -24.62 26.26
N GLY A 235 -59.76 -25.01 27.14
CA GLY A 235 -58.70 -25.99 26.88
C GLY A 235 -57.38 -25.49 26.23
N PRO A 236 -56.20 -25.83 26.80
CA PRO A 236 -54.91 -25.39 26.27
C PRO A 236 -54.50 -26.29 25.09
N GLY A 237 -54.65 -25.76 23.87
CA GLY A 237 -53.95 -26.28 22.71
C GLY A 237 -52.64 -25.50 22.56
N LEU A 238 -51.52 -26.13 22.90
CA LEU A 238 -50.21 -25.68 22.47
C LEU A 238 -50.19 -25.73 20.94
N GLN A 239 -50.59 -24.64 20.29
CA GLN A 239 -50.25 -24.39 18.91
C GLN A 239 -48.78 -24.01 18.91
N GLU A 240 -47.97 -24.97 18.49
CA GLU A 240 -46.59 -24.81 18.12
C GLU A 240 -46.49 -23.61 17.16
N VAL A 241 -45.93 -22.50 17.66
CA VAL A 241 -45.57 -21.36 16.84
C VAL A 241 -44.41 -21.83 15.98
N VAL A 242 -44.70 -22.28 14.76
CA VAL A 242 -43.67 -22.56 13.76
C VAL A 242 -42.96 -21.23 13.46
N PRO A 243 -41.67 -21.07 13.78
CA PRO A 243 -40.94 -19.87 13.42
C PRO A 243 -40.88 -19.76 11.90
N ARG A 244 -41.30 -18.62 11.34
CA ARG A 244 -40.98 -18.29 9.95
C ARG A 244 -39.46 -18.14 9.84
N GLY A 245 -38.85 -19.01 9.05
CA GLY A 245 -37.48 -18.83 8.56
C GLY A 245 -36.43 -19.63 9.31
N LEU A 246 -36.42 -20.95 9.12
CA LEU A 246 -35.19 -21.74 9.26
C LEU A 246 -34.38 -21.55 7.99
N ASP A 247 -33.15 -21.04 8.10
CA ASP A 247 -32.20 -21.11 7.00
C ASP A 247 -31.63 -22.53 6.85
N GLU A 248 -30.96 -22.81 5.73
CA GLU A 248 -30.34 -24.13 5.47
C GLU A 248 -29.27 -24.53 6.50
N SER A 249 -28.79 -23.56 7.30
CA SER A 249 -27.81 -23.73 8.38
C SER A 249 -28.43 -23.89 9.78
N GLY A 250 -29.75 -23.87 9.91
CA GLY A 250 -30.48 -24.01 11.18
C GLY A 250 -30.57 -22.73 12.02
N PHE A 251 -30.09 -21.59 11.55
CA PHE A 251 -30.21 -20.31 12.25
C PHE A 251 -31.59 -19.69 12.03
N ILE A 252 -32.11 -19.04 13.07
CA ILE A 252 -33.41 -18.35 13.06
C ILE A 252 -33.17 -16.86 12.83
N GLY A 253 -33.79 -16.31 11.79
CA GLY A 253 -33.75 -14.88 11.49
C GLY A 253 -34.54 -14.06 12.52
N THR A 254 -33.93 -13.00 13.06
CA THR A 254 -34.61 -12.11 14.00
C THR A 254 -35.40 -10.99 13.30
N GLY A 255 -35.15 -10.76 12.00
CA GLY A 255 -35.70 -9.63 11.26
C GLY A 255 -35.02 -8.28 11.57
N VAL A 256 -34.03 -8.24 12.45
CA VAL A 256 -33.24 -7.03 12.72
C VAL A 256 -32.12 -6.94 11.69
N THR A 257 -32.28 -6.00 10.74
CA THR A 257 -31.36 -5.81 9.60
C THR A 257 -30.75 -4.41 9.55
N PHE A 258 -29.49 -4.36 9.12
CA PHE A 258 -28.71 -3.15 8.89
C PHE A 258 -27.81 -3.35 7.66
N GLU A 259 -27.48 -2.26 6.97
CA GLU A 259 -26.63 -2.28 5.79
C GLU A 259 -25.51 -1.25 5.92
N GLY A 260 -24.49 -1.36 5.08
CA GLY A 260 -23.38 -0.42 5.06
C GLY A 260 -22.10 -1.02 4.50
N VAL A 261 -21.02 -0.25 4.57
CA VAL A 261 -19.70 -0.68 4.07
C VAL A 261 -19.04 -1.62 5.07
N ALA A 262 -18.70 -2.82 4.63
CA ALA A 262 -17.83 -3.74 5.34
C ALA A 262 -16.44 -3.75 4.73
N SER A 263 -15.43 -3.98 5.57
CA SER A 263 -14.09 -4.32 5.12
C SER A 263 -13.69 -5.72 5.62
N TRP A 264 -12.44 -6.09 5.45
CA TRP A 264 -11.93 -7.35 5.98
C TRP A 264 -10.54 -7.17 6.61
N TYR A 265 -10.21 -8.07 7.55
CA TYR A 265 -8.91 -8.08 8.22
C TYR A 265 -7.78 -8.39 7.24
N GLY A 266 -6.97 -7.38 6.91
CA GLY A 266 -5.81 -7.53 6.05
C GLY A 266 -4.74 -8.51 6.58
N PRO A 267 -3.68 -8.80 5.81
CA PRO A 267 -2.62 -9.70 6.26
C PRO A 267 -1.90 -9.19 7.51
N GLY A 268 -1.69 -10.07 8.51
CA GLY A 268 -0.91 -9.77 9.72
C GLY A 268 -1.67 -9.87 11.06
N PHE A 269 -2.98 -10.13 11.03
CA PHE A 269 -3.79 -10.34 12.25
C PHE A 269 -3.87 -11.81 12.71
N GLU A 270 -3.44 -12.76 11.88
CA GLU A 270 -3.43 -14.19 12.23
C GLU A 270 -2.72 -14.43 13.57
N GLY A 271 -3.40 -15.15 14.47
CA GLY A 271 -2.85 -15.51 15.78
C GLY A 271 -2.93 -14.40 16.84
N GLN A 272 -3.47 -13.21 16.53
CA GLN A 272 -3.71 -12.17 17.53
C GLN A 272 -4.94 -12.47 18.38
N THR A 273 -4.98 -11.96 19.61
CA THR A 273 -6.14 -12.12 20.49
C THR A 273 -7.20 -11.07 20.16
N THR A 274 -8.43 -11.52 19.92
CA THR A 274 -9.61 -10.69 19.69
C THR A 274 -10.19 -10.14 20.99
N ALA A 275 -11.14 -9.20 20.90
CA ALA A 275 -11.82 -8.64 22.07
C ALA A 275 -12.68 -9.65 22.86
N SER A 276 -13.12 -10.77 22.26
CA SER A 276 -13.75 -11.87 22.99
C SER A 276 -12.75 -12.68 23.84
N GLY A 277 -11.45 -12.54 23.57
CA GLY A 277 -10.38 -13.36 24.14
C GLY A 277 -10.00 -14.56 23.27
N ASP A 278 -10.72 -14.82 22.17
CA ASP A 278 -10.39 -15.89 21.23
C ASP A 278 -9.21 -15.50 20.34
N ILE A 279 -8.48 -16.49 19.82
CA ILE A 279 -7.42 -16.26 18.83
C ILE A 279 -8.05 -16.03 17.46
N PHE A 280 -7.65 -14.95 16.80
CA PHE A 280 -8.08 -14.61 15.45
C PHE A 280 -7.50 -15.59 14.43
N HIS A 281 -8.39 -16.10 13.57
CA HIS A 281 -8.06 -16.95 12.43
C HIS A 281 -8.60 -16.31 11.16
N ALA A 282 -7.73 -16.05 10.20
CA ALA A 282 -8.06 -15.35 8.95
C ALA A 282 -9.04 -16.16 8.09
N ASP A 283 -8.94 -17.49 8.10
CA ASP A 283 -9.82 -18.42 7.39
C ASP A 283 -11.15 -18.70 8.13
N GLY A 284 -11.33 -18.12 9.33
CA GLY A 284 -12.55 -18.22 10.11
C GLY A 284 -13.75 -17.53 9.47
N LEU A 285 -14.92 -17.71 10.11
CA LEU A 285 -16.16 -17.02 9.78
C LEU A 285 -16.55 -16.10 10.94
N THR A 286 -15.74 -15.07 11.15
CA THR A 286 -15.91 -14.10 12.23
C THR A 286 -15.96 -12.66 11.71
N ALA A 287 -16.42 -11.75 12.56
CA ALA A 287 -16.51 -10.33 12.29
C ALA A 287 -16.18 -9.47 13.53
N ALA A 288 -15.72 -8.25 13.28
CA ALA A 288 -15.62 -7.17 14.26
C ALA A 288 -16.80 -6.20 14.11
N SER A 289 -17.33 -5.72 15.25
CA SER A 289 -18.33 -4.65 15.29
C SER A 289 -18.13 -3.74 16.52
N LEU A 290 -18.32 -2.44 16.35
CA LEU A 290 -18.29 -1.47 17.45
C LEU A 290 -19.56 -1.56 18.30
N ASP A 291 -20.72 -1.71 17.67
CA ASP A 291 -22.01 -1.53 18.34
C ASP A 291 -22.64 -2.84 18.81
N LEU A 292 -22.36 -3.96 18.14
CA LEU A 292 -23.00 -5.24 18.46
C LEU A 292 -22.34 -5.93 19.67
N PRO A 293 -23.10 -6.58 20.57
CA PRO A 293 -22.52 -7.42 21.62
C PRO A 293 -21.63 -8.53 21.05
N LEU A 294 -20.52 -8.84 21.72
CA LEU A 294 -19.70 -10.01 21.37
C LEU A 294 -20.54 -11.28 21.57
N GLY A 295 -20.40 -12.24 20.66
CA GLY A 295 -21.22 -13.44 20.60
C GLY A 295 -22.46 -13.33 19.69
N THR A 296 -22.71 -12.15 19.10
CA THR A 296 -23.81 -11.97 18.15
C THR A 296 -23.52 -12.74 16.86
N TRP A 297 -24.49 -13.52 16.37
CA TRP A 297 -24.42 -14.14 15.05
C TRP A 297 -25.09 -13.26 14.02
N LEU A 298 -24.44 -13.09 12.87
CA LEU A 298 -24.93 -12.30 11.76
C LEU A 298 -25.01 -13.15 10.50
N ARG A 299 -26.12 -13.08 9.78
CA ARG A 299 -26.17 -13.48 8.36
C ARG A 299 -25.82 -12.27 7.51
N VAL A 300 -24.61 -12.26 6.97
CA VAL A 300 -24.11 -11.18 6.09
C VAL A 300 -24.36 -11.58 4.65
N THR A 301 -24.88 -10.66 3.85
CA THR A 301 -25.30 -10.88 2.46
C THR A 301 -24.70 -9.80 1.57
N ARG A 302 -24.21 -10.23 0.40
CA ARG A 302 -23.73 -9.37 -0.68
C ARG A 302 -24.21 -9.94 -2.02
N GLY A 303 -25.10 -9.22 -2.69
CA GLY A 303 -25.70 -9.70 -3.94
C GLY A 303 -26.43 -11.03 -3.73
N ASP A 304 -26.01 -12.06 -4.47
CA ASP A 304 -26.56 -13.42 -4.41
C ASP A 304 -25.85 -14.34 -3.39
N ARG A 305 -24.87 -13.81 -2.65
CA ARG A 305 -24.06 -14.59 -1.70
C ARG A 305 -24.35 -14.19 -0.26
N SER A 306 -24.37 -15.17 0.64
CA SER A 306 -24.48 -14.94 2.08
C SER A 306 -23.58 -15.85 2.88
N VAL A 307 -23.21 -15.40 4.08
CA VAL A 307 -22.40 -16.15 5.05
C VAL A 307 -22.82 -15.80 6.46
N THR A 308 -22.87 -16.80 7.34
CA THR A 308 -23.14 -16.59 8.76
C THR A 308 -21.83 -16.44 9.51
N VAL A 309 -21.67 -15.35 10.26
CA VAL A 309 -20.44 -15.00 10.97
C VAL A 309 -20.71 -14.74 12.45
N LEU A 310 -19.72 -15.00 13.29
CA LEU A 310 -19.74 -14.67 14.72
C LEU A 310 -19.03 -13.33 14.97
N VAL A 311 -19.70 -12.40 15.64
CA VAL A 311 -19.08 -11.17 16.13
C VAL A 311 -18.24 -11.50 17.36
N ASN A 312 -16.92 -11.53 17.22
CA ASN A 312 -15.98 -11.88 18.30
C ASN A 312 -14.92 -10.80 18.56
N ASP A 313 -14.93 -9.70 17.81
CA ASP A 313 -13.95 -8.64 17.98
C ASP A 313 -14.55 -7.22 17.91
N ARG A 314 -13.73 -6.21 18.20
CA ARG A 314 -14.09 -4.78 18.15
C ARG A 314 -13.39 -4.06 17.01
N GLY A 315 -14.11 -3.09 16.45
CA GLY A 315 -13.76 -2.38 15.22
C GLY A 315 -14.96 -2.40 14.27
N PRO A 316 -14.84 -1.89 13.04
CA PRO A 316 -13.73 -1.09 12.52
C PRO A 316 -13.52 0.22 13.27
N TYR A 317 -12.26 0.66 13.38
CA TYR A 317 -11.91 1.99 13.94
C TYR A 317 -11.74 3.07 12.87
N ILE A 318 -12.10 2.73 11.63
CA ILE A 318 -12.18 3.66 10.51
C ILE A 318 -13.64 4.06 10.42
N GLU A 319 -13.89 5.37 10.44
CA GLU A 319 -15.22 5.93 10.22
C GLU A 319 -15.81 5.37 8.91
N ASP A 320 -17.14 5.26 8.85
CA ASP A 320 -17.89 4.84 7.66
C ASP A 320 -17.82 3.35 7.29
N ARG A 321 -17.32 2.51 8.20
CA ARG A 321 -17.40 1.04 8.08
C ARG A 321 -18.25 0.48 9.22
N ILE A 322 -19.10 -0.48 8.91
CA ILE A 322 -20.01 -1.10 9.89
C ILE A 322 -19.49 -2.44 10.42
N LEU A 323 -18.65 -3.13 9.65
CA LEU A 323 -18.10 -4.45 9.99
C LEU A 323 -16.70 -4.64 9.39
N ASP A 324 -15.85 -5.34 10.13
CA ASP A 324 -14.62 -5.93 9.61
C ASP A 324 -14.76 -7.45 9.59
N LEU A 325 -14.83 -8.06 8.41
CA LEU A 325 -14.98 -9.50 8.24
C LEU A 325 -13.62 -10.21 8.24
N SER A 326 -13.59 -11.45 8.72
CA SER A 326 -12.48 -12.38 8.45
C SER A 326 -12.26 -12.57 6.94
N GLN A 327 -11.04 -12.95 6.54
CA GLN A 327 -10.71 -13.19 5.14
C GLN A 327 -11.59 -14.33 4.57
N GLY A 328 -11.82 -15.40 5.34
CA GLY A 328 -12.70 -16.50 4.95
C GLY A 328 -14.13 -16.03 4.66
N ALA A 329 -14.71 -15.20 5.52
CA ALA A 329 -16.04 -14.63 5.28
C ALA A 329 -16.09 -13.72 4.04
N ALA A 330 -15.06 -12.88 3.84
CA ALA A 330 -14.96 -12.01 2.67
C ALA A 330 -14.81 -12.79 1.35
N GLU A 331 -14.05 -13.89 1.36
CA GLU A 331 -13.89 -14.81 0.22
C GLU A 331 -15.22 -15.46 -0.16
N VAL A 332 -16.02 -15.91 0.81
CA VAL A 332 -17.36 -16.46 0.57
C VAL A 332 -18.26 -15.40 -0.08
N LEU A 333 -18.25 -14.16 0.43
CA LEU A 333 -19.01 -13.03 -0.13
C LEU A 333 -18.41 -12.47 -1.43
N GLY A 334 -17.21 -12.94 -1.83
CA GLY A 334 -16.57 -12.62 -3.10
C GLY A 334 -16.08 -11.18 -3.23
N PHE A 335 -15.59 -10.56 -2.16
CA PHE A 335 -15.00 -9.22 -2.23
C PHE A 335 -13.58 -9.16 -1.66
N THR A 336 -12.81 -8.20 -2.15
CA THR A 336 -11.48 -7.85 -1.63
C THR A 336 -11.42 -6.35 -1.46
N GLY A 337 -11.16 -5.89 -0.24
CA GLY A 337 -11.14 -4.46 0.12
C GLY A 337 -12.42 -4.06 0.82
N LEU A 338 -13.19 -3.15 0.21
CA LEU A 338 -14.48 -2.70 0.73
C LEU A 338 -15.64 -3.32 -0.04
N ALA A 339 -16.75 -3.57 0.66
CA ALA A 339 -17.99 -3.97 0.03
C ALA A 339 -19.20 -3.41 0.76
N TRP A 340 -20.20 -2.97 0.01
CA TRP A 340 -21.54 -2.77 0.53
C TRP A 340 -22.17 -4.13 0.86
N ILE A 341 -22.66 -4.28 2.09
CA ILE A 341 -23.30 -5.51 2.56
C ILE A 341 -24.62 -5.20 3.26
N SER A 342 -25.48 -6.22 3.33
CA SER A 342 -26.65 -6.27 4.22
C SER A 342 -26.43 -7.34 5.27
N ALA A 343 -26.66 -7.04 6.54
CA ALA A 343 -26.54 -7.98 7.65
C ALA A 343 -27.86 -8.12 8.41
N GLU A 344 -28.19 -9.36 8.79
CA GLU A 344 -29.31 -9.69 9.67
C GLU A 344 -28.78 -10.35 10.94
N ILE A 345 -29.26 -9.93 12.12
CA ILE A 345 -28.97 -10.65 13.36
C ILE A 345 -29.73 -11.98 13.35
N VAL A 346 -29.01 -13.08 13.57
CA VAL A 346 -29.58 -14.43 13.60
C VAL A 346 -29.31 -15.11 14.93
N LEU A 347 -30.17 -16.05 15.31
CA LEU A 347 -29.99 -16.88 16.50
C LEU A 347 -29.48 -18.27 16.09
N PRO A 348 -28.48 -18.82 16.80
CA PRO A 348 -28.02 -20.18 16.53
C PRO A 348 -29.12 -21.20 16.81
N PRO A 349 -29.13 -22.35 16.11
CA PRO A 349 -30.00 -23.47 16.44
C PRO A 349 -29.74 -23.93 17.89
N GLU A 350 -30.82 -24.26 18.62
CA GLU A 350 -30.77 -24.79 20.00
C GLU A 350 -30.05 -26.14 20.13
#